data_AF-A0AB39DML0-F1
#
_entry.id   AF-A0AB39DML0-F1
#
_cell.length_a   1.000
_cell.length_b   1.000
_cell.length_c   1.000
_cell.angle_alpha   90.00
_cell.angle_beta   90.00
_cell.angle_gamma   90.00
#
_symmetry.space_group_name_H-M   'P 1'
#
loop_
_entity.id
_entity.type
_entity.pdbx_description
1 polymer ?
#
loop_
_entity_poly.entity_id
_entity_poly.type
_entity_poly.pdbx_seq_one_letter_code
_entity_poly.pdbx_strand_id
1 'polypeptide(L)' 'MLLPLVGYLVLIGIPAAVILGKAGYSKAWVILAFIPVVNLIALWVFAFSKWPALRG' A
#
# COMPACT_ATOMS: atom_id res chain seq x y z
N MET A 1 7.25 19.43 14.86
CA MET A 1 6.37 18.27 15.12
C MET A 1 5.75 17.68 13.85
N LEU A 2 5.41 18.47 12.83
CA LEU A 2 4.82 17.97 11.59
C LEU A 2 5.81 17.24 10.66
N LEU A 3 7.08 17.61 10.70
CA LEU A 3 8.13 17.01 9.85
C LEU A 3 8.23 15.47 9.96
N PRO A 4 8.30 14.84 11.15
CA PRO A 4 8.32 13.38 11.25
C PRO A 4 7.02 12.72 10.76
N LEU A 5 5.87 13.36 10.95
CA LEU A 5 4.59 12.85 10.44
C LEU A 5 4.56 12.87 8.91
N VAL A 6 4.96 13.99 8.30
CA VAL A 6 5.07 14.11 6.84
C VAL A 6 6.07 13.10 6.29
N GLY A 7 7.22 12.94 6.96
CA GLY A 7 8.22 11.95 6.61
C GLY A 7 7.65 10.53 6.62
N TYR A 8 6.93 10.14 7.68
CA TYR A 8 6.27 8.84 7.78
C TYR A 8 5.22 8.62 6.67
N LEU A 9 4.37 9.62 6.41
CA LEU A 9 3.36 9.55 5.36
C LEU A 9 3.98 9.35 3.97
N VAL A 10 5.07 10.05 3.67
CA VAL A 10 5.78 9.93 2.39
C VAL A 10 6.50 8.59 2.27
N LEU A 11 7.22 8.18 3.33
CA LEU A 11 8.04 6.97 3.34
C LEU A 11 7.20 5.69 3.18
N ILE A 12 5.98 5.67 3.71
CA ILE A 12 5.06 4.53 3.58
C ILE A 12 4.13 4.71 2.38
N GLY A 13 3.55 5.90 2.20
CA GLY A 13 2.52 6.16 1.19
C GLY A 13 3.03 6.03 -0.24
N ILE A 14 4.17 6.65 -0.57
CA ILE A 14 4.66 6.62 -1.96
C ILE A 14 4.99 5.19 -2.39
N PRO A 15 5.79 4.40 -1.64
CA PRO A 15 6.09 3.02 -2.04
C PRO A 15 4.85 2.14 -2.11
N ALA A 16 3.94 2.22 -1.14
CA ALA A 16 2.71 1.43 -1.14
C ALA A 16 1.81 1.77 -2.33
N ALA A 17 1.67 3.05 -2.70
CA ALA A 17 0.92 3.45 -3.90
C ALA A 17 1.55 2.92 -5.20
N VAL A 18 2.88 2.90 -5.29
CA VAL A 18 3.60 2.32 -6.43
C VAL A 18 3.38 0.82 -6.53
N ILE A 19 3.49 0.09 -5.40
CA ILE A 19 3.26 -1.36 -5.34
C ILE A 19 1.82 -1.70 -5.76
N LEU A 20 0.82 -0.99 -5.22
CA LEU A 20 -0.59 -1.17 -5.57
C LEU A 20 -0.82 -0.98 -7.07
N GLY A 21 -0.27 0.09 -7.66
CA GLY A 21 -0.38 0.34 -9.09
C GLY A 21 0.28 -0.74 -9.94
N LYS A 22 1.47 -1.22 -9.56
CA LYS A 22 2.17 -2.31 -10.27
C LYS A 22 1.44 -3.64 -10.21
N ALA A 23 0.76 -3.94 -9.11
CA ALA A 23 -0.07 -5.12 -8.99
C ALA A 23 -1.41 -4.98 -9.73
N GLY A 24 -1.77 -3.80 -10.25
CA GLY A 24 -3.01 -3.56 -10.98
C GLY A 24 -4.20 -3.16 -10.11
N TYR A 25 -3.94 -2.72 -8.87
CA TYR A 25 -4.96 -2.13 -7.99
C TYR A 25 -4.97 -0.59 -8.10
N SER A 26 -6.06 0.03 -7.69
CA SER A 26 -6.12 1.50 -7.57
C SER A 26 -5.14 2.01 -6.53
N LYS A 27 -4.38 3.06 -6.86
CA LYS A 27 -3.45 3.71 -5.92
C LYS A 27 -4.15 4.33 -4.72
N ALA A 28 -5.46 4.61 -4.79
CA ALA A 28 -6.25 5.15 -3.69
C ALA A 28 -6.28 4.23 -2.45
N TRP A 29 -6.08 2.92 -2.64
CA TRP A 29 -6.02 1.95 -1.55
C TRP A 29 -4.81 2.15 -0.62
N VAL A 30 -3.86 3.02 -0.97
CA VAL A 30 -2.70 3.38 -0.14
C VAL A 30 -3.10 3.89 1.25
N ILE A 31 -4.28 4.50 1.39
CA ILE A 31 -4.77 4.99 2.69
C ILE A 31 -4.86 3.86 3.73
N LEU A 32 -5.15 2.62 3.30
CA LEU A 32 -5.23 1.48 4.20
C LEU A 32 -3.87 1.10 4.81
N ALA A 33 -2.75 1.46 4.16
CA ALA A 33 -1.41 1.19 4.66
C ALA A 33 -1.10 1.93 5.97
N PHE A 34 -1.86 3.00 6.28
CA PHE A 34 -1.69 3.78 7.52
C PHE A 34 -2.50 3.26 8.70
N ILE A 35 -3.37 2.27 8.50
CA ILE A 35 -4.15 1.63 9.58
C ILE A 35 -3.41 0.34 9.99
N PRO A 36 -2.79 0.25 11.19
CA PRO A 36 -1.82 -0.80 11.49
C PRO A 36 -2.33 -2.24 11.28
N VAL A 37 -3.53 -2.56 11.80
CA VAL A 37 -4.11 -3.90 11.69
C VAL A 37 -4.50 -4.22 10.24
N VAL A 38 -5.08 -3.26 9.54
CA VAL A 38 -5.48 -3.43 8.13
C VAL A 38 -4.24 -3.58 7.25
N ASN A 39 -3.19 -2.80 7.48
CA ASN A 39 -1.94 -2.91 6.74
C ASN A 39 -1.30 -4.29 6.93
N LEU A 40 -1.27 -4.80 8.17
CA LEU A 40 -0.76 -6.14 8.44
C LEU A 40 -1.56 -7.19 7.65
N ILE A 41 -2.88 -7.20 7.76
CA ILE A 41 -3.74 -8.13 7.01
C ILE A 41 -3.57 -7.96 5.49
N ALA A 42 -3.50 -6.72 5.01
CA ALA A 42 -3.33 -6.41 3.61
C ALA A 42 -2.01 -6.98 3.07
N LEU A 43 -0.91 -6.91 3.82
CA LEU A 43 0.36 -7.52 3.44
C LEU A 43 0.24 -9.03 3.26
N TRP A 44 -0.45 -9.74 4.17
CA TRP A 44 -0.75 -11.16 4.01
C TRP A 44 -1.58 -11.42 2.76
N VAL A 45 -2.70 -10.72 2.59
CA VAL A 45 -3.55 -10.86 1.40
C VAL A 45 -2.76 -10.60 0.11
N PHE A 46 -1.94 -9.55 0.08
CA PHE A 46 -1.15 -9.17 -1.09
C PHE A 46 -0.07 -10.20 -1.45
N ALA A 47 0.53 -10.83 -0.45
CA ALA A 47 1.54 -11.88 -0.62
C ALA A 47 0.96 -13.16 -1.23
N PHE A 48 -0.29 -13.52 -0.88
CA PHE A 48 -0.92 -14.76 -1.34
C PHE A 48 -1.90 -14.58 -2.51
N SER A 49 -2.24 -13.35 -2.89
CA SER A 49 -3.19 -13.08 -3.98
C SER A 49 -2.51 -13.05 -5.34
N LYS A 50 -3.21 -13.56 -6.37
CA LYS A 50 -2.84 -13.30 -7.77
C LYS A 50 -3.15 -11.86 -8.15
N TRP A 51 -2.12 -11.11 -8.53
CA TRP A 51 -2.23 -9.70 -8.86
C TRP A 51 -3.05 -9.47 -10.14
N PRO A 52 -4.00 -8.51 -10.14
CA PRO A 52 -4.78 -8.15 -11.32
C PRO A 52 -3.94 -7.90 -12.58
N ALA A 53 -2.78 -7.27 -12.44
CA ALA A 53 -1.88 -6.96 -13.55
C ALA A 53 -1.32 -8.19 -14.27
N LEU A 54 -1.37 -9.38 -13.65
CA LEU A 54 -0.85 -10.63 -14.22
C LEU A 54 -1.95 -11.50 -14.85
N ARG A 55 -3.20 -11.03 -14.92
CA ARG A 55 -4.34 -11.78 -15.47
C ARG A 55 -4.52 -11.63 -16.99
N GLY A 56 -3.45 -11.22 -17.69
CA GLY A 56 -3.41 -11.15 -19.16
C GLY A 56 -3.44 -12.53 -19.80
#